data_AF-A0A2N5MFL0-F1
#
_entry.id   AF-A0A2N5MFL0-F1
#
_cell.length_a   1.000
_cell.length_b   1.000
_cell.length_c   1.000
_cell.angle_alpha   90.00
_cell.angle_beta   90.00
_cell.angle_gamma   90.00
#
_symmetry.space_group_name_H-M   'P 1'
#
loop_
_entity.id
_entity.type
_entity.pdbx_description
1 polymer ?
#
loop_
_entity_poly.entity_id
_entity_poly.type
_entity_poly.pdbx_seq_one_letter_code
_entity_poly.pdbx_strand_id
1 'polypeptide(L)' 'MNIYNLQLMKCASCQKELEAIDLIIIDETNALTHVQCPHKKDVPVKDLGYLNDILEKYPNIQG' A
#
# COMPACT_ATOMS: atom_id res chain seq x y z
N MET A 1 20.14 -8.34 9.80
CA MET A 1 19.19 -7.62 8.93
C MET A 1 18.00 -8.55 8.74
N ASN A 2 16.91 -8.32 9.45
CA ASN A 2 15.69 -9.10 9.25
C ASN A 2 15.13 -8.66 7.90
N ILE A 3 15.35 -9.50 6.90
CA ILE A 3 14.67 -9.44 5.62
C ILE A 3 13.21 -9.74 5.99
N TYR A 4 12.43 -8.69 6.28
CA TYR A 4 11.00 -8.83 6.32
C TYR A 4 10.64 -9.51 5.00
N ASN A 5 10.03 -10.69 5.11
CA ASN A 5 9.20 -11.21 4.04
C ASN A 5 8.18 -10.10 3.79
N LEU A 6 8.53 -9.13 2.94
CA LEU A 6 7.58 -8.21 2.36
C LEU A 6 6.66 -9.15 1.60
N GLN A 7 5.58 -9.54 2.29
CA GLN A 7 4.42 -10.16 1.70
C GLN A 7 4.20 -9.40 0.41
N LEU A 8 4.08 -10.11 -0.71
CA LEU A 8 3.94 -9.51 -2.04
C LEU A 8 2.62 -8.73 -2.06
N MET A 9 2.63 -7.50 -1.53
CA MET A 9 1.49 -6.61 -1.46
C MET A 9 1.25 -6.09 -2.86
N LYS A 10 -0.01 -6.07 -3.27
CA LYS A 10 -0.39 -5.58 -4.60
C LYS A 10 -1.21 -4.32 -4.49
N CYS A 11 -1.02 -3.45 -5.47
CA CYS A 11 -1.89 -2.32 -5.68
C CYS A 11 -3.30 -2.82 -5.97
N ALA A 12 -4.28 -2.47 -5.14
CA ALA A 12 -5.68 -2.87 -5.30
C ALA A 12 -6.26 -2.45 -6.65
N SER A 13 -5.73 -1.37 -7.26
CA SER A 13 -6.21 -0.82 -8.52
C SER A 13 -5.57 -1.46 -9.76
N CYS A 14 -4.23 -1.59 -9.83
CA CYS A 14 -3.54 -2.12 -11.01
C CYS A 14 -2.98 -3.54 -10.85
N GLN A 15 -3.10 -4.13 -9.67
CA GLN A 15 -2.64 -5.49 -9.32
C GLN A 15 -1.12 -5.71 -9.49
N LYS A 16 -0.34 -4.65 -9.74
CA LYS A 16 1.12 -4.68 -9.71
C LYS A 16 1.63 -4.71 -8.27
N GLU A 17 2.80 -5.27 -8.09
CA GLU A 17 3.48 -5.32 -6.79
C GLU A 17 3.76 -3.91 -6.27
N LEU A 18 3.72 -3.77 -4.95
CA LEU A 18 4.11 -2.58 -4.21
C LEU A 18 5.51 -2.79 -3.65
N GLU A 19 6.42 -1.87 -3.94
CA GLU A 19 7.76 -1.86 -3.36
C GLU A 19 7.79 -1.05 -2.07
N ALA A 20 8.76 -1.32 -1.18
CA ALA A 20 8.90 -0.62 0.09
C ALA A 20 9.01 0.91 -0.06
N ILE A 21 9.57 1.36 -1.19
CA ILE A 21 9.77 2.77 -1.56
C ILE A 21 8.59 3.38 -2.31
N ASP A 22 7.55 2.59 -2.62
CA ASP A 22 6.38 3.11 -3.32
C ASP A 22 5.58 4.00 -2.39
N LEU A 23 5.22 5.19 -2.90
CA LEU A 23 4.26 6.06 -2.24
C LEU A 23 2.85 5.54 -2.51
N ILE A 24 2.18 5.13 -1.45
CA ILE A 24 0.87 4.50 -1.50
C ILE A 24 -0.16 5.27 -0.70
N ILE A 25 -1.41 5.04 -1.06
CA ILE A 25 -2.60 5.43 -0.33
C ILE A 25 -3.18 4.18 0.29
N ILE A 26 -3.63 4.30 1.53
CA ILE A 26 -4.54 3.33 2.15
C ILE A 26 -5.92 3.97 2.25
N ASP A 27 -6.96 3.21 1.88
CA ASP A 27 -8.34 3.62 2.07
C ASP A 27 -8.96 3.05 3.35
N GLU A 28 -10.23 3.39 3.61
CA GLU A 28 -10.97 2.90 4.78
C GLU A 28 -11.13 1.37 4.84
N THR A 29 -10.99 0.67 3.71
CA THR A 29 -11.02 -0.80 3.63
C THR A 29 -9.63 -1.43 3.84
N ASN A 30 -8.62 -0.61 4.12
CA ASN A 30 -7.20 -0.96 4.16
C ASN A 30 -6.64 -1.41 2.80
N ALA A 31 -7.27 -1.05 1.69
CA ALA A 31 -6.74 -1.37 0.37
C ALA A 31 -5.58 -0.43 0.03
N LEU A 32 -4.47 -1.01 -0.43
CA LEU A 32 -3.25 -0.27 -0.78
C LEU A 32 -3.25 0.07 -2.27
N THR A 33 -3.04 1.33 -2.62
CA THR A 33 -3.01 1.78 -4.03
C THR A 33 -1.86 2.74 -4.27
N HIS A 34 -1.10 2.58 -5.36
CA HIS A 34 -0.09 3.57 -5.75
C HIS A 34 -0.73 4.96 -5.88
N VAL A 35 -0.09 5.99 -5.33
CA VAL A 35 -0.57 7.38 -5.45
C VAL A 35 -0.79 7.77 -6.92
N GLN A 36 0.10 7.32 -7.80
CA GLN A 36 0.11 7.60 -9.23
C GLN A 36 -0.54 6.48 -10.07
N CYS A 37 -1.30 5.56 -9.46
CA CYS A 37 -1.98 4.51 -10.21
C CYS A 37 -2.97 5.15 -11.21
N PRO A 38 -2.86 4.88 -12.53
CA PRO A 38 -3.81 5.41 -13.51
C PRO A 38 -5.21 4.80 -13.35
N HIS A 39 -5.31 3.66 -12.66
CA HIS A 39 -6.56 2.98 -12.33
C HIS A 39 -7.09 3.34 -10.94
N LYS A 40 -6.48 4.32 -10.25
CA LYS A 40 -6.92 4.75 -8.92
C LYS A 40 -8.36 5.21 -8.98
N LYS A 41 -9.20 4.66 -8.10
CA LYS A 41 -10.57 5.13 -7.89
C LYS A 41 -10.57 6.32 -6.93
N ASP A 42 -11.57 7.18 -7.08
CA ASP A 42 -11.78 8.29 -6.15
C ASP A 42 -12.46 7.73 -4.89
N VAL A 43 -11.63 7.30 -3.94
CA VAL A 43 -12.04 6.74 -2.64
C VAL A 43 -11.49 7.59 -1.51
N PRO A 44 -12.18 7.68 -0.35
CA PRO A 44 -11.66 8.37 0.81
C PRO A 44 -10.28 7.84 1.21
N VAL A 45 -9.32 8.74 1.33
CA VAL A 45 -7.95 8.42 1.77
C VAL A 45 -7.92 8.40 3.29
N LYS A 46 -7.61 7.23 3.85
CA LYS A 46 -7.38 7.05 5.29
C LYS A 46 -5.98 7.49 5.69
N ASP A 47 -4.98 7.16 4.88
CA ASP A 47 -3.59 7.57 5.08
C ASP A 47 -2.79 7.56 3.77
N LEU A 48 -1.62 8.21 3.79
CA LEU A 48 -0.69 8.27 2.67
C LEU A 48 0.75 8.23 3.19
N GLY A 49 1.59 7.39 2.59
CA GLY A 49 2.98 7.27 2.97
C GLY A 49 3.73 6.26 2.11
N TYR A 50 5.01 6.07 2.40
CA TYR A 50 5.77 4.97 1.81
C TYR A 50 5.24 3.64 2.35
N LEU A 51 5.26 2.59 1.52
CA LEU A 51 4.74 1.29 1.93
C LEU A 51 5.36 0.81 3.25
N ASN A 52 6.68 0.97 3.43
CA ASN A 52 7.33 0.52 4.67
C ASN A 52 6.78 1.24 5.91
N ASP A 53 6.63 2.56 5.84
CA ASP A 53 6.08 3.36 6.95
C ASP A 53 4.61 2.99 7.24
N ILE A 54 3.83 2.70 6.19
CA ILE A 54 2.45 2.26 6.31
C ILE A 54 2.38 0.87 6.97
N LEU A 55 3.25 -0.07 6.61
CA LEU A 55 3.27 -1.40 7.22
C LEU A 55 3.75 -1.35 8.69
N GLU A 56 4.67 -0.47 9.03
CA GLU A 56 5.08 -0.23 10.41
C GLU A 56 3.93 0.37 11.24
N LYS A 57 3.17 1.31 10.67
CA LYS A 57 2.03 1.95 11.34
C LYS A 57 0.80 1.04 11.42
N TYR A 58 0.61 0.16 10.44
CA TYR A 58 -0.55 -0.72 10.32
C TYR A 58 -0.11 -2.18 10.08
N PRO A 59 0.40 -2.87 11.11
CA PRO A 59 1.02 -4.19 10.98
C PRO A 59 0.04 -5.32 10.59
N ASN A 60 -1.27 -5.06 10.60
CA ASN A 60 -2.32 -6.06 10.29
C ASN A 60 -2.89 -5.92 8.88
N ILE A 61 -2.34 -5.04 8.04
CA ILE A 61 -2.76 -4.95 6.64
C ILE A 61 -2.29 -6.21 5.91
N GLN A 62 -3.23 -6.88 5.25
CA GLN A 62 -2.95 -7.98 4.34
C GLN A 62 -3.28 -7.48 2.93
N GLY A 63 -2.35 -7.68 1.99
CA GLY A 63 -2.47 -7.26 0.59
C GLY A 63 -2.69 -8.42 -0.35
#